data_AF-A0A2S8WJI0-F1
#
_entry.id   AF-A0A2S8WJI0-F1
#
_cell.length_a   1.000
_cell.length_b   1.000
_cell.length_c   1.000
_cell.angle_alpha   90.00
_cell.angle_beta   90.00
_cell.angle_gamma   90.00
#
_symmetry.space_group_name_H-M   'P 1'
#
loop_
_entity.id
_entity.type
_entity.pdbx_description
1 polymer ?
#
loop_
_entity_poly.entity_id
_entity_poly.type
_entity_poly.pdbx_seq_one_letter_code
_entity_poly.pdbx_strand_id
1 'polypeptide(L)' 'MHCRKDSDGRRYVREVLGLGRRVENGAIETTSIFEATDGNLELQPAADLAHPKLVDAGIDVAALGRAVA' A
#
# COMPACT_ATOMS: atom_id res chain seq x y z
N MET A 1 -0.64 8.07 1.64
CA MET A 1 -1.82 7.69 0.84
C MET A 1 -2.12 8.82 -0.12
N HIS A 2 -2.23 8.51 -1.42
CA HIS A 2 -2.55 9.49 -2.45
C HIS A 2 -4.02 9.36 -2.84
N CYS A 3 -4.74 10.48 -2.79
CA CYS A 3 -6.15 10.55 -3.16
C CYS A 3 -6.31 11.37 -4.45
N ARG A 4 -7.30 10.99 -5.27
CA ARG A 4 -7.72 11.75 -6.44
C ARG A 4 -9.18 12.17 -6.29
N LYS A 5 -9.54 13.26 -6.96
CA LYS A 5 -10.92 13.74 -7.09
C LYS A 5 -11.36 13.55 -8.54
N ASP A 6 -12.56 13.01 -8.76
CA ASP A 6 -13.16 12.93 -10.10
C ASP A 6 -13.85 14.24 -10.51
N SER A 7 -14.48 14.22 -11.68
CA SER A 7 -15.26 15.33 -12.24
C SER A 7 -16.53 15.63 -11.44
N ASP A 8 -17.11 14.65 -10.76
CA ASP A 8 -18.30 14.80 -9.91
C ASP A 8 -17.95 15.29 -8.50
N GLY A 9 -16.65 15.49 -8.22
CA GLY A 9 -16.13 15.96 -6.95
C GLY A 9 -15.95 14.87 -5.90
N ARG A 10 -16.18 13.59 -6.23
CA ARG A 10 -15.95 12.47 -5.32
C ARG A 10 -14.47 12.18 -5.20
N ARG A 11 -14.03 11.83 -3.99
CA ARG A 11 -12.65 11.48 -3.70
C ARG A 11 -12.50 9.97 -3.54
N TYR A 12 -11.44 9.45 -4.12
CA TYR A 12 -11.07 8.05 -3.99
C TYR A 12 -9.57 7.94 -3.72
N VAL A 13 -9.18 6.84 -3.08
CA VAL A 13 -7.78 6.49 -2.91
C VAL A 13 -7.27 6.03 -4.27
N ARG A 14 -6.25 6.71 -4.79
CA ARG A 14 -5.55 6.31 -6.02
C ARG A 14 -4.43 5.33 -5.71
N GLU A 15 -3.79 5.50 -4.56
CA GLU A 15 -2.60 4.73 -4.22
C GLU A 15 -2.37 4.70 -2.71
N VAL A 16 -1.96 3.52 -2.23
CA VAL A 16 -1.46 3.30 -0.87
C VAL A 16 0.03 3.03 -0.96
N LEU A 17 0.82 3.84 -0.25
CA LEU A 17 2.27 3.73 -0.21
C LEU A 17 2.71 3.09 1.11
N GLY A 18 3.74 2.25 1.02
CA GLY A 18 4.61 1.88 2.13
C GLY A 18 5.69 2.93 2.30
N LEU A 19 6.06 3.18 3.57
CA LEU A 19 7.17 4.06 3.90
C LEU A 19 8.36 3.20 4.30
N GLY A 20 9.48 3.39 3.62
CA GLY A 20 10.77 2.86 4.01
C GLY A 20 11.28 3.53 5.29
N ARG A 21 12.37 2.99 5.83
CA ARG A 21 13.00 3.52 7.05
C ARG A 21 14.02 4.62 6.75
N ARG A 22 14.41 4.78 5.48
CA ARG A 22 15.42 5.72 5.04
C ARG A 22 14.80 7.07 4.68
N VAL A 23 15.46 8.13 5.17
CA VAL A 23 15.23 9.51 4.74
C VAL A 23 16.57 10.06 4.27
N GLU A 24 16.63 10.54 3.04
CA GLU A 24 17.86 11.05 2.42
C GLU A 24 17.57 12.33 1.66
N ASN A 25 18.34 13.40 1.93
CA ASN A 25 18.15 14.72 1.32
C ASN A 25 16.69 15.24 1.41
N GLY A 26 15.98 14.88 2.48
CA GLY A 26 14.58 15.25 2.68
C GLY A 26 13.55 14.39 1.91
N ALA A 27 14.01 13.41 1.12
CA ALA A 27 13.15 12.42 0.48
C ALA A 27 12.97 11.19 1.39
N ILE A 28 11.72 10.78 1.57
CA ILE A 28 11.37 9.53 2.25
C ILE A 28 11.32 8.44 1.18
N GLU A 29 11.98 7.32 1.44
CA GLU A 29 11.83 6.13 0.61
C GLU A 29 10.37 5.66 0.66
N THR A 30 9.73 5.51 -0.50
CA THR A 30 8.35 5.00 -0.57
C THR A 30 8.22 3.94 -1.64
N THR A 31 7.35 2.98 -1.40
CA THR A 31 6.99 1.93 -2.36
C THR A 31 5.48 1.85 -2.49
N SER A 32 4.98 1.51 -3.67
CA SER A 32 3.53 1.35 -3.89
C SER A 32 3.08 -0.01 -3.37
N ILE A 33 2.10 -0.02 -2.47
CA ILE A 33 1.46 -1.23 -1.95
C ILE A 33 0.22 -1.55 -2.76
N PHE A 34 -0.65 -0.55 -2.96
CA PHE A 34 -1.84 -0.68 -3.80
C PHE A 34 -1.91 0.49 -4.78
N GLU A 35 -2.32 0.24 -6.02
CA GLU A 35 -2.70 1.28 -6.97
C GLU A 35 -4.09 1.03 -7.54
N ALA A 36 -4.77 2.10 -7.92
CA ALA A 36 -6.07 2.03 -8.55
C ALA A 36 -5.93 1.69 -10.04
N THR A 37 -6.38 0.49 -10.43
CA THR A 37 -6.54 0.04 -11.82
C THR A 37 -8.04 -0.16 -12.08
N ASP A 38 -8.57 0.46 -13.15
CA ASP A 38 -9.98 0.33 -13.54
C ASP A 38 -11.00 0.55 -12.40
N GLY A 39 -10.67 1.48 -11.49
CA GLY A 39 -11.50 1.86 -10.35
C GLY A 39 -11.36 0.96 -9.11
N ASN A 40 -10.56 -0.10 -9.17
CA ASN A 40 -10.30 -0.99 -8.04
C ASN A 40 -8.86 -0.82 -7.53
N LEU A 41 -8.66 -0.92 -6.21
CA LEU A 41 -7.31 -0.97 -5.65
C LEU A 41 -6.74 -2.38 -5.81
N GLU A 42 -5.66 -2.48 -6.55
CA GLU A 42 -4.94 -3.74 -6.80
C GLU A 42 -3.64 -3.77 -6.02
N LEU A 43 -3.33 -4.92 -5.43
CA LEU A 43 -2.06 -5.14 -4.72
C LEU A 43 -0.92 -5.17 -5.74
N GLN A 44 0.12 -4.40 -5.49
CA GLN A 44 1.27 -4.36 -6.38
C GLN A 44 2.17 -5.60 -6.20
N PRO A 45 2.72 -6.16 -7.30
CA PRO A 45 3.56 -7.36 -7.21
C PRO A 45 4.80 -7.20 -6.32
N ALA A 46 5.34 -5.98 -6.25
CA ALA A 46 6.52 -5.66 -5.44
C ALA A 46 6.16 -5.14 -4.03
N ALA A 47 4.88 -5.20 -3.63
CA ALA A 47 4.45 -4.71 -2.32
C ALA A 47 5.01 -5.59 -1.19
N ASP A 48 5.80 -4.98 -0.31
CA ASP A 48 6.18 -5.60 0.95
C ASP A 48 5.09 -5.35 2.00
N LEU A 49 4.39 -6.42 2.38
CA LEU A 49 3.35 -6.40 3.41
C LEU A 49 3.89 -6.78 4.79
N ALA A 50 5.18 -7.11 4.91
CA ALA A 50 5.76 -7.49 6.17
C ALA A 50 5.83 -6.29 7.12
N HIS A 51 5.13 -6.40 8.24
CA HIS A 51 5.23 -5.43 9.31
C HIS A 51 5.87 -6.09 10.54
N PRO A 52 6.95 -5.53 11.12
CA PRO A 52 7.71 -6.19 12.20
C PRO A 52 6.84 -6.71 13.34
N LYS A 53 5.91 -5.88 13.85
CA LYS A 53 5.01 -6.29 14.93
C LYS A 53 4.11 -7.50 14.60
N LEU A 54 3.75 -7.67 13.34
CA LEU A 54 2.90 -8.78 12.89
C LEU A 54 3.74 -10.03 12.68
N VAL A 55 4.93 -9.88 12.09
CA VAL A 55 5.91 -10.96 11.98
C VAL A 55 6.32 -11.49 13.36
N ASP A 56 6.61 -10.60 14.31
CA ASP A 56 6.95 -10.95 15.70
C ASP A 56 5.80 -11.72 16.40
N ALA A 57 4.56 -11.46 15.99
CA ALA A 57 3.37 -12.16 16.46
C ALA A 57 3.08 -13.46 15.69
N GLY A 58 3.93 -13.84 14.73
CA GLY A 58 3.75 -15.02 13.88
C GLY A 58 2.65 -14.86 12.81
N ILE A 59 2.26 -13.63 12.48
CA ILE A 59 1.21 -13.32 11.50
C ILE A 59 1.84 -13.00 10.15
N ASP A 60 1.61 -13.88 9.17
CA ASP A 60 1.93 -13.62 7.76
C ASP A 60 0.74 -12.92 7.08
N VAL A 61 0.87 -11.60 6.87
CA VAL A 61 -0.15 -10.77 6.21
C VAL A 61 -0.34 -11.16 4.75
N ALA A 62 0.72 -11.56 4.06
CA ALA A 62 0.61 -11.98 2.67
C ALA A 62 -0.17 -13.30 2.57
N ALA A 63 0.04 -14.23 3.51
CA ALA A 63 -0.77 -15.44 3.62
C ALA A 63 -2.23 -15.12 3.94
N LEU A 64 -2.49 -14.20 4.87
CA LEU A 64 -3.85 -13.77 5.20
C LEU A 64 -4.57 -13.18 3.98
N GLY A 65 -3.90 -12.31 3.22
CA GLY A 65 -4.45 -11.71 2.00
C GLY A 65 -4.84 -12.76 0.96
N ARG A 66 -4.01 -13.78 0.74
CA ARG A 66 -4.33 -14.90 -0.17
C ARG A 66 -5.50 -15.76 0.30
N ALA A 67 -5.78 -15.81 1.60
CA ALA A 67 -6.87 -16.62 2.14
C ALA A 67 -8.25 -15.96 2.04
N VAL A 68 -8.31 -14.64 1.78
CA VAL A 68 -9.55 -13.86 1.72
C VAL A 68 -9.85 -13.28 0.32
N ALA A 69 -8.97 -13.53 -0.65
CA ALA A 69 -9.13 -13.16 -2.05
C ALA A 69 -9.78 -14.29 -2.85
#